data_AF-A0A4D9EQI9-F1
#
_entry.id   AF-A0A4D9EQI9-F1
#
_cell.length_a   1.000
_cell.length_b   1.000
_cell.length_c   1.000
_cell.angle_alpha   90.00
_cell.angle_beta   90.00
_cell.angle_gamma   90.00
#
_symmetry.space_group_name_H-M   'P 1'
#
loop_
_entity.id
_entity.type
_entity.pdbx_description
1 polymer ?
#
loop_
_entity_poly.entity_id
_entity_poly.type
_entity_poly.pdbx_seq_one_letter_code
_entity_poly.pdbx_strand_id
1 'polypeptide(L)'
;MSQPQKSRATRGNGEKPFCRQEARGSGRKGISLDLVPHCMVKNQVSAYFSLQVIYARRAYGISPPKVSGPPDFERVFRAQVNCSEYFPIFLAILWQAGLFFHQGLTAALGLLYLYSRYHYFMGYKESSSGRLAPMYFSAGVLWILIGLAAVGILHFLLSHYLGMNVLLFVSL
;
A
#
# COMPACT_ATOMS: atom_id res chain seq x y z
N MET A 1 0.73 12.08 -66.70
CA MET A 1 1.67 13.13 -66.26
C MET A 1 0.87 14.15 -65.47
N SER A 2 0.86 14.02 -64.14
CA SER A 2 0.09 14.89 -63.23
C SER A 2 0.53 14.64 -61.77
N GLN A 3 1.53 15.40 -61.31
CA GLN A 3 1.60 15.87 -59.92
C GLN A 3 0.69 17.11 -59.80
N PRO A 4 0.26 17.65 -58.62
CA PRO A 4 0.81 17.49 -57.26
C PRO A 4 -0.23 17.45 -56.10
N GLN A 5 0.22 17.19 -54.86
CA GLN A 5 -0.12 17.97 -53.64
C GLN A 5 0.49 17.28 -52.41
N LYS A 6 1.56 17.88 -51.89
CA LYS A 6 2.32 17.47 -50.71
C LYS A 6 1.54 17.91 -49.47
N SER A 7 0.80 17.00 -48.85
CA SER A 7 0.09 17.28 -47.60
C SER A 7 1.08 17.48 -46.45
N ARG A 8 1.03 18.69 -45.88
CA ARG A 8 1.84 19.20 -44.77
C ARG A 8 1.45 18.45 -43.49
N ALA A 9 2.33 17.57 -43.00
CA ALA A 9 2.19 16.94 -41.70
C ALA A 9 2.19 18.00 -40.59
N THR A 10 1.04 18.18 -39.93
CA THR A 10 0.90 18.95 -38.70
C THR A 10 1.61 18.20 -37.58
N ARG A 11 2.55 18.91 -36.93
CA ARG A 11 3.37 18.43 -35.83
C ARG A 11 2.47 18.21 -34.61
N GLY A 12 1.93 17.00 -34.47
CA GLY A 12 1.20 16.56 -33.29
C GLY A 12 2.14 16.61 -32.07
N ASN A 13 1.81 17.53 -31.15
CA ASN A 13 2.52 17.77 -29.91
C ASN A 13 2.47 16.49 -29.07
N GLY A 14 3.58 15.75 -29.02
CA GLY A 14 3.72 14.58 -28.17
C GLY A 14 3.58 14.98 -26.71
N GLU A 15 2.47 14.58 -26.09
CA GLU A 15 2.36 14.51 -24.64
C GLU A 15 3.50 13.64 -24.13
N LYS A 16 4.46 14.29 -23.46
CA LYS A 16 5.55 13.59 -22.82
C LYS A 16 5.00 12.92 -21.56
N PRO A 17 5.19 11.60 -21.37
CA PRO A 17 4.91 10.97 -20.09
C PRO A 17 5.77 11.61 -18.99
N PHE A 18 5.23 11.58 -17.77
CA PHE A 18 5.68 12.17 -16.50
C PHE A 18 7.19 12.02 -16.12
N CYS A 19 7.99 11.31 -16.90
CA CYS A 19 9.44 11.32 -16.76
C CYS A 19 10.05 12.54 -17.47
N ARG A 20 10.33 13.57 -16.66
CA ARG A 20 11.20 14.75 -16.92
C ARG A 20 10.44 16.09 -16.89
N GLN A 21 9.98 16.45 -15.69
CA GLN A 21 10.03 17.86 -15.29
C GLN A 21 11.18 18.03 -14.32
N GLU A 22 12.30 18.48 -14.90
CA GLU A 22 13.49 18.94 -14.22
C GLU A 22 13.09 20.10 -13.30
N ALA A 23 13.04 19.83 -11.99
CA ALA A 23 12.94 20.86 -10.97
C ALA A 23 14.19 21.76 -11.06
N ARG A 24 14.06 22.90 -11.75
CA ARG A 24 15.08 23.95 -11.71
C ARG A 24 15.07 24.60 -10.33
N GLY A 25 16.15 24.32 -9.58
CA GLY A 25 16.75 25.26 -8.64
C GLY A 25 16.34 25.16 -7.18
N SER A 26 16.92 24.21 -6.43
CA SER A 26 17.55 24.49 -5.13
C SER A 26 18.33 23.26 -4.67
N GLY A 27 19.65 23.39 -4.59
CA GLY A 27 20.56 22.32 -4.21
C GLY A 27 20.26 21.79 -2.82
N ARG A 28 19.66 20.59 -2.75
CA ARG A 28 19.69 19.74 -1.57
C ARG A 28 19.89 18.32 -2.06
N LYS A 29 21.06 17.76 -1.73
CA LYS A 29 21.57 16.46 -2.15
C LYS A 29 20.46 15.40 -2.06
N GLY A 30 20.31 14.62 -3.14
CA GLY A 30 19.36 13.52 -3.21
C GLY A 30 19.54 12.59 -2.01
N ILE A 31 18.46 12.41 -1.27
CA ILE A 31 18.41 11.43 -0.20
C ILE A 31 18.31 10.07 -0.92
N SER A 32 19.40 9.30 -0.87
CA SER A 32 19.46 7.95 -1.42
C SER A 32 18.25 7.16 -0.94
N LEU A 33 17.48 6.64 -1.90
CA LEU A 33 16.30 5.80 -1.70
C LEU A 33 16.68 4.39 -1.21
N ASP A 34 17.91 4.20 -0.73
CA ASP A 34 18.51 2.93 -0.33
C ASP A 34 18.39 2.67 1.19
N LEU A 35 17.92 3.67 1.96
CA LEU A 35 17.75 3.57 3.41
C LEU A 35 16.29 3.33 3.83
N VAL A 36 15.49 2.76 2.94
CA VAL A 36 14.05 2.53 3.16
C VAL A 36 13.78 1.26 3.99
N PRO A 37 14.50 0.12 3.89
CA PRO A 37 14.06 -1.12 4.55
C PRO A 37 14.10 -1.07 6.09
N HIS A 38 15.14 -0.43 6.65
CA HIS A 38 15.40 -0.47 8.10
C HIS A 38 14.56 0.54 8.91
N CYS A 39 14.02 1.56 8.24
CA CYS A 39 13.18 2.59 8.85
C CYS A 39 11.68 2.26 8.74
N MET A 40 11.27 1.38 7.82
CA MET A 40 9.88 0.95 7.68
C MET A 40 9.32 0.23 8.92
N VAL A 41 10.17 -0.40 9.72
CA VAL A 41 9.75 -1.05 10.98
C VAL A 41 9.58 -0.02 12.12
N LYS A 42 10.27 1.12 12.06
CA LYS A 42 10.28 2.12 13.14
C LYS A 42 9.34 3.30 12.90
N ASN A 43 9.07 3.65 11.65
CA ASN A 43 8.13 4.72 11.30
C ASN A 43 6.85 4.11 10.75
N GLN A 44 5.76 4.30 11.49
CA GLN A 44 4.39 3.93 11.13
C GLN A 44 4.16 4.11 9.62
N VAL A 45 3.91 3.02 8.89
CA VAL A 45 3.64 3.07 7.43
C VAL A 45 2.53 4.10 7.10
N SER A 46 1.59 4.28 8.02
CA SER A 46 0.55 5.33 7.98
C SER A 46 1.10 6.78 8.03
N ALA A 47 2.13 7.05 8.85
CA ALA A 47 2.78 8.35 8.91
C ALA A 47 3.53 8.66 7.61
N TYR A 48 4.18 7.66 7.00
CA TYR A 48 4.80 7.80 5.70
C TYR A 48 3.79 8.19 4.62
N PHE A 49 2.64 7.51 4.54
CA PHE A 49 1.58 7.85 3.58
C PHE A 49 1.01 9.25 3.82
N SER A 50 0.83 9.64 5.09
CA SER A 50 0.36 10.98 5.45
C SER A 50 1.33 12.07 4.98
N LEU A 51 2.63 11.86 5.15
CA LEU A 51 3.66 12.78 4.64
C LEU A 51 3.64 12.87 3.11
N GLN A 52 3.46 11.76 2.40
CA GLN A 52 3.35 11.77 0.93
C GLN A 52 2.16 12.61 0.45
N VAL A 53 1.02 12.55 1.14
CA VAL A 53 -0.14 13.41 0.84
C VAL A 53 0.19 14.88 1.11
N ILE A 54 0.88 15.21 2.21
CA ILE A 54 1.30 16.58 2.51
C ILE A 54 2.24 17.12 1.42
N TYR A 55 3.20 16.31 0.97
CA TYR A 55 4.09 16.68 -0.13
C TYR A 55 3.32 16.89 -1.43
N ALA A 56 2.38 16.00 -1.76
CA ALA A 56 1.53 16.15 -2.94
C ALA A 56 0.65 17.42 -2.86
N ARG A 57 0.07 17.73 -1.70
CA ARG A 57 -0.68 18.99 -1.48
C ARG A 57 0.16 20.21 -1.78
N ARG A 58 1.42 20.24 -1.33
CA ARG A 58 2.35 21.34 -1.61
C ARG A 58 2.73 21.39 -3.09
N ALA A 59 3.00 20.25 -3.71
CA ALA A 59 3.38 20.17 -5.12
C ALA A 59 2.27 20.63 -6.07
N TYR A 60 1.02 20.27 -5.80
CA TYR A 60 -0.14 20.63 -6.62
C TYR A 60 -0.89 21.88 -6.14
N GLY A 61 -0.43 22.54 -5.06
CA GLY A 61 -1.09 23.73 -4.50
C GLY A 61 -2.49 23.48 -3.93
N ILE A 62 -2.77 22.28 -3.43
CA ILE A 62 -4.10 21.88 -2.93
C ILE A 62 -4.19 22.13 -1.42
N SER A 63 -4.79 23.27 -1.07
CA SER A 63 -5.05 23.62 0.33
C SER A 63 -6.21 22.80 0.94
N PRO A 64 -6.11 22.35 2.19
CA PRO A 64 -7.26 21.81 2.93
C PRO A 64 -8.42 22.83 2.96
N PRO A 65 -9.71 22.40 2.95
CA PRO A 65 -10.24 21.03 3.03
C PRO A 65 -10.36 20.33 1.66
N LYS A 66 -9.84 20.92 0.58
CA LYS A 66 -10.01 20.38 -0.78
C LYS A 66 -9.34 19.01 -0.90
N VAL A 67 -10.08 18.03 -1.43
CA VAL A 67 -9.61 16.66 -1.68
C VAL A 67 -9.63 16.27 -3.17
N SER A 68 -10.10 17.17 -4.03
CA SER A 68 -10.13 17.00 -5.49
C SER A 68 -9.04 17.82 -6.16
N GLY A 69 -8.46 17.31 -7.24
CA GLY A 69 -7.31 17.93 -7.89
C GLY A 69 -6.90 17.22 -9.18
N PRO A 70 -5.65 17.43 -9.63
CA PRO A 70 -5.08 16.64 -10.71
C PRO A 70 -5.15 15.13 -10.39
N PRO A 71 -5.33 14.26 -11.40
CA PRO A 71 -5.52 12.83 -11.18
C PRO A 71 -4.39 12.20 -10.36
N ASP A 72 -3.16 12.67 -10.52
CA ASP A 72 -2.00 12.19 -9.75
C ASP A 72 -2.13 12.47 -8.24
N PHE A 73 -2.60 13.66 -7.87
CA PHE A 73 -2.88 14.02 -6.48
C PHE A 73 -3.99 13.12 -5.91
N GLU A 74 -5.07 12.95 -6.65
CA GLU A 74 -6.20 12.13 -6.21
C GLU A 74 -5.80 10.66 -6.01
N ARG A 75 -4.91 10.11 -6.84
CA ARG A 75 -4.37 8.76 -6.66
C ARG A 75 -3.60 8.62 -5.35
N VAL A 76 -2.70 9.56 -5.04
CA VAL A 76 -1.91 9.56 -3.79
C VAL A 76 -2.82 9.70 -2.58
N PHE A 77 -3.79 10.63 -2.63
CA PHE A 77 -4.76 10.84 -1.57
C PHE A 77 -5.63 9.61 -1.33
N ARG A 78 -6.19 9.01 -2.39
CA ARG A 78 -7.01 7.79 -2.30
C ARG A 78 -6.21 6.58 -1.81
N ALA A 79 -4.96 6.44 -2.23
CA ALA A 79 -4.09 5.37 -1.74
C ALA A 79 -3.85 5.48 -0.22
N GLN A 80 -3.62 6.70 0.30
CA GLN A 80 -3.47 6.93 1.74
C GLN A 80 -4.76 6.64 2.52
N VAL A 81 -5.91 7.12 2.02
CA VAL A 81 -7.21 6.89 2.67
C VAL A 81 -7.51 5.39 2.73
N ASN A 82 -7.36 4.65 1.62
CA ASN A 82 -7.56 3.21 1.59
C ASN A 82 -6.67 2.49 2.61
N CYS A 83 -5.36 2.79 2.64
CA CYS A 83 -4.47 2.18 3.63
C CYS A 83 -4.90 2.49 5.07
N SER A 84 -5.47 3.67 5.32
CA SER A 84 -5.92 4.08 6.66
C SER A 84 -7.22 3.39 7.07
N GLU A 85 -8.15 3.15 6.15
CA GLU A 85 -9.40 2.40 6.40
C GLU A 85 -9.13 0.95 6.81
N TYR A 86 -8.17 0.29 6.16
CA TYR A 86 -7.82 -1.11 6.48
C TYR A 86 -6.89 -1.27 7.67
N PHE A 87 -6.24 -0.20 8.13
CA PHE A 87 -5.23 -0.29 9.19
C PHE A 87 -5.80 -0.76 10.55
N PRO A 88 -6.94 -0.25 11.06
CA PRO A 88 -7.54 -0.75 12.29
C PRO A 88 -7.97 -2.22 12.20
N ILE A 89 -8.53 -2.62 11.05
CA ILE A 89 -8.95 -4.01 10.79
C ILE A 89 -7.74 -4.94 10.86
N PHE A 90 -6.67 -4.59 10.14
CA PHE A 90 -5.40 -5.32 10.17
C PHE A 90 -4.86 -5.45 11.59
N LEU A 91 -4.83 -4.35 12.37
CA LEU A 91 -4.29 -4.34 13.72
C LEU A 91 -5.07 -5.27 14.65
N ALA A 92 -6.41 -5.23 14.59
CA ALA A 92 -7.27 -6.10 15.40
C ALA A 92 -7.00 -7.58 15.10
N ILE A 93 -6.95 -7.95 13.82
CA ILE A 93 -6.71 -9.34 13.38
C ILE A 93 -5.29 -9.79 13.75
N LEU A 94 -4.29 -8.93 13.53
CA LEU A 94 -2.89 -9.22 13.87
C LEU A 94 -2.74 -9.50 15.38
N TRP A 95 -3.40 -8.71 16.22
CA TRP A 95 -3.34 -8.91 17.68
C TRP A 95 -4.01 -10.22 18.09
N GLN A 96 -5.18 -10.50 17.52
CA GLN A 96 -5.91 -11.74 17.77
C GLN A 96 -5.13 -12.98 17.32
N ALA A 97 -4.56 -12.99 16.12
CA ALA A 97 -3.73 -14.10 15.64
C ALA A 97 -2.44 -14.26 16.48
N GLY A 98 -1.86 -13.16 16.94
CA GLY A 98 -0.63 -13.17 17.73
C GLY A 98 -0.83 -13.77 19.12
N LEU A 99 -1.96 -13.44 19.76
CA LEU A 99 -2.30 -13.91 21.10
C LEU A 99 -2.82 -15.34 21.11
N PHE A 100 -3.66 -15.72 20.14
CA PHE A 100 -4.41 -16.97 20.19
C PHE A 100 -3.84 -18.07 19.30
N PHE A 101 -2.95 -17.75 18.36
CA PHE A 101 -2.36 -18.74 17.45
C PHE A 101 -0.84 -18.85 17.61
N HIS A 102 -0.07 -17.90 17.07
CA HIS A 102 1.39 -17.95 17.14
C HIS A 102 2.01 -16.58 16.89
N GLN A 103 2.79 -16.08 17.85
CA GLN A 103 3.36 -14.73 17.81
C GLN A 103 4.36 -14.53 16.64
N GLY A 104 5.30 -15.46 16.44
CA GLY A 104 6.32 -15.38 15.38
C GLY A 104 5.76 -15.38 13.96
N LEU A 105 4.94 -16.39 13.61
CA LEU A 105 4.25 -16.46 12.31
C LEU A 105 3.39 -15.22 12.04
N THR A 106 2.62 -14.78 13.05
CA THR A 106 1.75 -13.61 12.93
C THR A 106 2.57 -12.34 12.67
N ALA A 107 3.68 -12.15 13.37
CA ALA A 107 4.57 -11.01 13.14
C ALA A 107 5.15 -11.01 11.72
N ALA A 108 5.58 -12.18 11.21
CA ALA A 108 6.10 -12.33 9.85
C ALA A 108 5.03 -11.98 8.79
N LEU A 109 3.80 -12.49 8.95
CA LEU A 109 2.67 -12.16 8.07
C LEU A 109 2.28 -10.68 8.18
N GLY A 110 2.37 -10.08 9.37
CA GLY A 110 2.15 -8.65 9.57
C GLY A 110 3.14 -7.78 8.80
N LEU A 111 4.43 -8.13 8.84
CA LEU A 111 5.46 -7.46 8.04
C LEU A 111 5.21 -7.63 6.53
N LEU A 112 4.82 -8.84 6.10
CA LEU A 112 4.47 -9.10 4.71
C LEU A 112 3.27 -8.27 4.24
N TYR A 113 2.25 -8.12 5.08
CA TYR A 113 1.11 -7.25 4.82
C TYR A 113 1.53 -5.79 4.66
N LEU A 114 2.34 -5.25 5.58
CA LEU A 114 2.84 -3.88 5.50
C LEU A 114 3.68 -3.65 4.24
N TYR A 115 4.53 -4.60 3.88
CA TYR A 115 5.32 -4.57 2.65
C TYR A 115 4.43 -4.53 1.40
N SER A 116 3.39 -5.35 1.34
CA SER A 116 2.42 -5.32 0.24
C SER A 116 1.68 -3.99 0.13
N ARG A 117 1.32 -3.37 1.27
CA ARG A 117 0.65 -2.07 1.31
C ARG A 117 1.56 -0.93 0.87
N TYR A 118 2.85 -1.03 1.12
CA TYR A 118 3.83 -0.10 0.56
C TYR A 118 3.87 -0.17 -0.97
N HIS A 119 3.94 -1.39 -1.52
CA HIS A 119 3.91 -1.60 -2.98
C HIS A 119 2.59 -1.17 -3.62
N TYR A 120 1.46 -1.39 -2.93
CA TYR A 120 0.16 -0.86 -3.34
C TYR A 120 0.20 0.67 -3.49
N PHE A 121 0.76 1.37 -2.49
CA PHE A 121 0.84 2.82 -2.53
C PHE A 121 1.75 3.31 -3.67
N MET A 122 2.91 2.68 -3.87
CA MET A 122 3.82 3.05 -4.96
C MET A 122 3.21 2.78 -6.33
N GLY A 123 2.63 1.60 -6.55
CA GLY A 123 1.96 1.26 -7.80
C GLY A 123 0.78 2.17 -8.10
N TYR A 124 0.00 2.56 -7.09
CA TYR A 124 -1.15 3.45 -7.27
C TYR A 124 -0.74 4.89 -7.59
N LYS A 125 0.37 5.38 -7.03
CA LYS A 125 0.92 6.69 -7.38
C LYS A 125 1.25 6.77 -8.87
N GLU A 126 1.88 5.73 -9.41
CA GLU A 126 2.29 5.66 -10.82
C GLU A 126 1.10 5.46 -11.78
N SER A 127 0.20 4.52 -11.49
CA SER A 127 -0.95 4.25 -12.35
C SER A 127 -2.14 3.68 -11.57
N SER A 128 -3.35 3.87 -12.09
CA SER A 128 -4.56 3.30 -11.48
C SER A 128 -4.60 1.76 -11.54
N SER A 129 -3.96 1.15 -12.53
CA SER A 129 -3.89 -0.30 -12.72
C SER A 129 -2.78 -0.96 -11.89
N GLY A 130 -1.66 -0.25 -11.65
CA GLY A 130 -0.52 -0.73 -10.86
C GLY A 130 -0.85 -1.06 -9.40
N ARG A 131 -2.01 -0.61 -8.90
CA ARG A 131 -2.52 -0.94 -7.56
C ARG A 131 -3.06 -2.37 -7.42
N LEU A 132 -3.50 -3.01 -8.51
CA LEU A 132 -4.33 -4.22 -8.44
C LEU A 132 -3.57 -5.44 -7.92
N ALA A 133 -2.39 -5.73 -8.47
CA ALA A 133 -1.61 -6.89 -8.04
C ALA A 133 -1.18 -6.81 -6.56
N PRO A 134 -0.62 -5.68 -6.07
CA PRO A 134 -0.33 -5.52 -4.64
C PRO A 134 -1.59 -5.53 -3.76
N MET A 135 -2.73 -5.04 -4.27
CA MET A 135 -4.01 -5.09 -3.55
C MET A 135 -4.44 -6.54 -3.29
N TYR A 136 -4.48 -7.38 -4.33
CA TYR A 136 -4.88 -8.79 -4.18
C TYR A 136 -3.92 -9.56 -3.28
N PHE A 137 -2.61 -9.31 -3.42
CA PHE A 137 -1.62 -9.90 -2.53
C PHE A 137 -1.83 -9.49 -1.07
N SER A 138 -2.02 -8.19 -0.80
CA SER A 138 -2.30 -7.68 0.55
C SER A 138 -3.59 -8.26 1.15
N ALA A 139 -4.62 -8.43 0.33
CA ALA A 139 -5.88 -9.03 0.73
C ALA A 139 -5.71 -10.52 1.07
N GLY A 140 -4.94 -11.27 0.28
CA GLY A 140 -4.61 -12.66 0.57
C GLY A 140 -3.91 -12.84 1.92
N VAL A 141 -2.89 -12.02 2.20
CA VAL A 141 -2.20 -12.03 3.51
C VAL A 141 -3.16 -11.70 4.66
N LEU A 142 -4.05 -10.71 4.46
CA LEU A 142 -5.04 -10.35 5.47
C LEU A 142 -6.03 -11.50 5.73
N TRP A 143 -6.50 -12.19 4.69
CA TRP A 143 -7.38 -13.35 4.81
C TRP A 143 -6.71 -14.52 5.54
N ILE A 144 -5.42 -14.75 5.29
CA ILE A 144 -4.64 -15.75 6.03
C ILE A 144 -4.61 -15.37 7.53
N LEU A 145 -4.32 -14.11 7.86
CA LEU A 145 -4.33 -13.64 9.25
C LEU A 145 -5.71 -13.81 9.92
N ILE A 146 -6.80 -13.55 9.20
CA ILE A 146 -8.17 -13.79 9.68
C ILE A 146 -8.38 -15.28 10.00
N GLY A 147 -7.94 -16.16 9.09
CA GLY A 147 -8.00 -17.62 9.30
C GLY A 147 -7.23 -18.05 10.54
N LEU A 148 -6.01 -17.55 10.73
CA LEU A 148 -5.19 -17.84 11.91
C LEU A 148 -5.84 -17.34 13.21
N ALA A 149 -6.39 -16.13 13.21
CA ALA A 149 -7.11 -15.59 14.35
C ALA A 149 -8.35 -16.45 14.69
N ALA A 150 -9.14 -16.84 13.69
CA ALA A 150 -10.32 -17.66 13.86
C ALA A 150 -9.97 -19.05 14.42
N VAL A 151 -8.95 -19.71 13.86
CA VAL A 151 -8.46 -21.01 14.34
C VAL A 151 -7.94 -20.91 15.78
N GLY A 152 -7.15 -19.87 16.09
CA GLY A 152 -6.64 -19.64 17.45
C GLY A 152 -7.75 -19.44 18.47
N ILE A 153 -8.73 -18.58 18.17
CA ILE A 153 -9.89 -18.35 19.04
C ILE A 153 -10.69 -19.63 19.21
N LEU A 154 -10.99 -20.34 18.12
CA LEU A 154 -11.76 -21.57 18.17
C LEU A 154 -11.06 -22.62 19.04
N HIS A 155 -9.75 -22.80 18.84
CA HIS A 155 -8.94 -23.70 19.66
C HIS A 155 -8.98 -23.31 21.15
N PHE A 156 -8.83 -22.03 21.47
CA PHE A 156 -8.92 -21.52 22.84
C PHE A 156 -10.28 -21.77 23.47
N LEU A 157 -11.37 -21.53 22.74
CA LEU A 157 -12.73 -21.78 23.24
C LEU A 157 -12.97 -23.28 23.44
N LEU A 158 -12.60 -24.13 22.49
CA LEU A 158 -12.79 -25.58 22.59
C LEU A 158 -11.98 -26.18 23.75
N SER A 159 -10.73 -25.77 23.91
CA SER A 159 -9.88 -26.27 24.99
C SER A 159 -10.37 -25.81 26.36
N HIS A 160 -10.80 -24.55 26.48
CA HIS A 160 -11.24 -23.99 27.75
C HIS A 160 -12.63 -24.49 28.18
N TYR A 161 -13.58 -24.60 27.26
CA TYR A 161 -14.98 -24.95 27.60
C TYR A 161 -15.31 -26.43 27.47
N LEU A 162 -14.67 -27.16 26.56
CA LEU A 162 -14.97 -28.58 26.29
C LEU A 162 -13.85 -29.52 26.75
N GLY A 163 -12.71 -29.00 27.24
CA GLY A 163 -11.56 -29.82 27.64
C GLY A 163 -10.92 -30.59 26.47
N MET A 164 -11.28 -30.30 25.22
CA MET A 164 -10.77 -30.98 24.04
C MET A 164 -9.51 -30.28 23.54
N ASN A 165 -8.37 -30.98 23.59
CA ASN A 165 -7.13 -30.54 22.96
C ASN A 165 -7.17 -30.85 21.46
N VAL A 166 -7.65 -29.92 20.65
CA VAL A 166 -7.77 -30.11 19.19
C VAL A 166 -6.40 -30.38 18.53
N LEU A 167 -5.31 -29.84 19.10
CA LEU A 167 -3.93 -30.15 18.70
C LEU A 167 -3.56 -31.63 18.82
N LEU A 168 -4.19 -32.38 19.74
CA LEU A 168 -3.98 -33.82 19.87
C LEU A 168 -4.66 -34.61 18.73
N PHE A 169 -5.81 -34.11 18.23
CA PHE A 169 -6.60 -34.76 17.17
C PHE A 169 -6.05 -34.50 15.76
N VAL A 170 -5.32 -33.40 15.56
CA VAL A 170 -4.64 -33.07 14.29
C VAL A 170 -3.23 -33.70 14.21
N SER A 171 -2.71 -34.20 15.33
CA SER A 171 -1.40 -34.86 15.44
C SER A 171 -1.48 -36.40 15.47
N LEU A 172 -2.65 -36.97 15.16
CA LEU A 172 -2.94 -38.40 14.99
C LEU A 172 -3.37 -38.64 13.54
#